data_AF-A0A453E8Y0-F1
#
_entry.id   AF-A0A453E8Y0-F1
#
_cell.length_a   1.000
_cell.length_b   1.000
_cell.length_c   1.000
_cell.angle_alpha   90.00
_cell.angle_beta   90.00
_cell.angle_gamma   90.00
#
_symmetry.space_group_name_H-M   'P 1'
#
loop_
_entity.id
_entity.type
_entity.pdbx_description
1 polymer ?
#
loop_
_entity_poly.entity_id
_entity_poly.type
_entity_poly.pdbx_seq_one_letter_code
_entity_poly.pdbx_strand_id
1 'polypeptide(L)'
;KHKITSGFFVENTVIVAEGELLSSGIFQVNTCGFPPLEDRETSLSLLMGLDFFGGGVIPTEEALRLSSLENKAVNDMFVILSDVWLDSYETMEKLGVVLDGYERCEINQSFFFQLVATITHQSHLCPLPLTVQPIIWNYDHCLRLYPTPDMIVLADKSEQKAFKYTGITCFNPGSFANDSTFAAYRPCTKEVELSALES
;
A
#
# COMPACT_ATOMS: atom_id res chain seq x y z
N LYS A 1 -21.51 -15.90 -17.84
CA LYS A 1 -21.42 -15.67 -16.38
C LYS A 1 -20.79 -14.29 -16.20
N HIS A 2 -21.52 -13.34 -15.61
CA HIS A 2 -21.02 -12.00 -15.28
C HIS A 2 -19.82 -12.13 -14.33
N LYS A 3 -18.70 -11.46 -14.62
CA LYS A 3 -17.45 -11.59 -13.84
C LYS A 3 -16.98 -10.21 -13.40
N ILE A 4 -17.24 -9.85 -12.15
CA ILE A 4 -16.74 -8.61 -11.56
C ILE A 4 -15.35 -8.87 -10.95
N THR A 5 -14.35 -8.04 -11.24
CA THR A 5 -13.01 -8.19 -10.63
C THR A 5 -13.04 -7.84 -9.14
N SER A 6 -12.17 -8.45 -8.34
CA SER A 6 -12.13 -8.22 -6.89
C SER A 6 -11.61 -6.82 -6.53
N GLY A 7 -12.31 -6.14 -5.62
CA GLY A 7 -11.95 -4.87 -4.98
C GLY A 7 -13.16 -3.98 -4.74
N PHE A 8 -12.97 -2.81 -4.17
CA PHE A 8 -14.04 -1.85 -3.90
C PHE A 8 -14.33 -0.97 -5.13
N PHE A 9 -15.56 -1.03 -5.63
CA PHE A 9 -16.07 -0.13 -6.66
C PHE A 9 -16.85 0.99 -5.98
N VAL A 10 -16.30 2.19 -6.01
CA VAL A 10 -16.88 3.39 -5.40
C VAL A 10 -17.10 4.46 -6.47
N GLU A 11 -17.89 5.49 -6.14
CA GLU A 11 -18.03 6.65 -7.02
C GLU A 11 -16.65 7.24 -7.35
N ASN A 12 -16.47 7.71 -8.59
CA ASN A 12 -15.20 8.15 -9.20
C ASN A 12 -14.14 7.05 -9.47
N THR A 13 -14.44 5.79 -9.20
CA THR A 13 -13.57 4.68 -9.63
C THR A 13 -13.55 4.58 -11.15
N VAL A 14 -12.38 4.58 -11.76
CA VAL A 14 -12.23 4.29 -13.19
C VAL A 14 -12.33 2.77 -13.41
N ILE A 15 -13.25 2.36 -14.27
CA ILE A 15 -13.51 0.95 -14.60
C ILE A 15 -13.48 0.70 -16.10
N VAL A 16 -13.20 -0.55 -16.46
CA VAL A 16 -13.47 -1.11 -17.79
C VAL A 16 -14.80 -1.87 -17.70
N ALA A 17 -15.79 -1.45 -18.47
CA ALA A 17 -17.12 -2.07 -18.51
C ALA A 17 -17.39 -2.68 -19.89
N GLU A 18 -17.73 -3.96 -19.90
CA GLU A 18 -18.16 -4.73 -21.07
C GLU A 18 -19.68 -4.93 -21.01
N GLY A 19 -20.38 -4.68 -22.11
CA GLY A 19 -21.83 -4.69 -22.14
C GLY A 19 -22.41 -4.35 -23.52
N GLU A 20 -23.71 -4.10 -23.56
CA GLU A 20 -24.45 -3.80 -24.78
C GLU A 20 -25.12 -2.41 -24.67
N LEU A 21 -25.04 -1.61 -25.72
CA LEU A 21 -25.76 -0.34 -25.81
C LEU A 21 -27.16 -0.59 -26.36
N LEU A 22 -28.18 -0.39 -25.53
CA LEU A 22 -29.58 -0.53 -25.93
C LEU A 22 -30.00 0.62 -26.85
N SER A 23 -31.02 0.39 -27.68
CA SER A 23 -31.61 1.42 -28.54
C SER A 23 -32.23 2.59 -27.76
N SER A 24 -32.50 2.40 -26.46
CA SER A 24 -32.91 3.46 -25.54
C SER A 24 -31.78 4.43 -25.15
N GLY A 25 -30.53 4.15 -25.55
CA GLY A 25 -29.34 4.92 -25.16
C GLY A 25 -28.73 4.51 -23.81
N ILE A 26 -29.28 3.48 -23.15
CA ILE A 26 -28.77 2.95 -21.89
C ILE A 26 -27.71 1.88 -22.19
N PHE A 27 -26.52 2.02 -21.61
CA PHE A 27 -25.48 0.99 -21.67
C PHE A 27 -25.68 -0.05 -20.57
N GLN A 28 -26.06 -1.26 -20.95
CA GLN A 28 -26.28 -2.37 -20.04
C GLN A 28 -24.96 -3.13 -19.83
N VAL A 29 -24.38 -2.99 -18.64
CA VAL A 29 -23.12 -3.62 -18.27
C VAL A 29 -23.33 -5.11 -17.96
N ASN A 30 -22.60 -5.97 -18.65
CA ASN A 30 -22.56 -7.41 -18.41
C ASN A 30 -21.39 -7.79 -17.50
N THR A 31 -20.26 -7.10 -17.58
CA THR A 31 -19.06 -7.37 -16.78
C THR A 31 -18.30 -6.07 -16.60
N CYS A 32 -17.77 -5.84 -15.41
CA CYS A 32 -16.90 -4.71 -15.17
C CYS A 32 -15.73 -5.09 -14.29
N GLY A 33 -14.64 -4.37 -14.44
CA GLY A 33 -13.48 -4.53 -13.58
C GLY A 33 -12.59 -3.30 -13.60
N PHE A 34 -11.53 -3.35 -12.82
CA PHE A 34 -10.49 -2.34 -12.90
C PHE A 34 -9.75 -2.43 -14.24
N PRO A 35 -9.21 -1.31 -14.75
CA PRO A 35 -8.21 -1.38 -15.82
C PRO A 35 -7.06 -2.32 -15.42
N PRO A 36 -6.45 -3.03 -16.36
CA PRO A 36 -5.33 -3.92 -16.06
C PRO A 36 -4.20 -3.12 -15.42
N LEU A 37 -3.63 -3.65 -14.34
CA LEU A 37 -2.50 -3.02 -13.68
C LEU A 37 -1.26 -3.12 -14.57
N GLU A 38 -0.56 -2.01 -14.73
CA GLU A 38 0.73 -1.96 -15.42
C GLU A 38 1.86 -2.35 -14.46
N ASP A 39 2.72 -3.27 -14.89
CA ASP A 39 3.90 -3.66 -14.11
C ASP A 39 4.91 -2.51 -14.02
N ARG A 40 5.56 -2.38 -12.86
CA ARG A 40 6.54 -1.31 -12.61
C ARG A 40 7.66 -1.27 -13.66
N GLU A 41 8.21 -2.42 -14.03
CA GLU A 41 9.31 -2.51 -15.01
C GLU A 41 8.87 -1.96 -16.38
N THR A 42 7.63 -2.26 -16.78
CA THR A 42 7.01 -1.71 -17.99
C THR A 42 6.90 -0.19 -17.91
N SER A 43 6.38 0.35 -16.81
CA SER A 43 6.28 1.80 -16.62
C SER A 43 7.64 2.47 -16.66
N LEU A 44 8.62 1.98 -15.90
CA LEU A 44 9.95 2.57 -15.86
C LEU A 44 10.65 2.54 -17.24
N SER A 45 10.42 1.51 -18.05
CA SER A 45 10.95 1.43 -19.41
C SER A 45 10.39 2.50 -20.35
N LEU A 46 9.11 2.87 -20.17
CA LEU A 46 8.42 3.88 -20.99
C LEU A 46 8.73 5.31 -20.55
N LEU A 47 9.08 5.51 -19.28
CA LEU A 47 9.24 6.83 -18.66
C LEU A 47 10.59 7.50 -18.93
N MET A 48 11.45 6.89 -19.75
CA MET A 48 12.70 7.48 -20.28
C MET A 48 13.63 8.09 -19.19
N GLY A 49 13.63 7.53 -17.99
CA GLY A 49 14.49 7.99 -16.88
C GLY A 49 14.00 9.24 -16.14
N LEU A 50 12.74 9.65 -16.31
CA LEU A 50 12.11 10.65 -15.46
C LEU A 50 12.00 10.17 -14.01
N ASP A 51 12.29 11.06 -13.07
CA ASP A 51 12.14 10.78 -11.63
C ASP A 51 10.76 11.22 -11.13
N PHE A 52 9.91 10.23 -10.85
CA PHE A 52 8.59 10.42 -10.27
C PHE A 52 8.58 10.34 -8.75
N PHE A 53 9.62 9.79 -8.12
CA PHE A 53 9.71 9.68 -6.67
C PHE A 53 10.24 10.97 -6.03
N GLY A 54 11.05 11.74 -6.76
CA GLY A 54 11.63 13.00 -6.31
C GLY A 54 12.96 12.83 -5.58
N GLY A 55 13.59 11.66 -5.67
CA GLY A 55 14.90 11.37 -5.08
C GLY A 55 16.10 11.77 -5.95
N GLY A 56 15.86 12.31 -7.15
CA GLY A 56 16.83 12.50 -8.21
C GLY A 56 16.97 11.27 -9.11
N VAL A 57 17.46 11.48 -10.33
CA VAL A 57 17.78 10.37 -11.25
C VAL A 57 19.00 9.63 -10.73
N ILE A 58 18.81 8.35 -10.36
CA ILE A 58 19.89 7.48 -9.90
C ILE A 58 20.52 6.78 -11.11
N PRO A 59 21.83 6.98 -11.39
CA PRO A 59 22.52 6.25 -12.45
C PRO A 59 22.47 4.74 -12.24
N THR A 60 22.48 3.96 -13.33
CA THR A 60 22.41 2.49 -13.25
C THR A 60 23.50 1.87 -12.37
N GLU A 61 24.73 2.38 -12.44
CA GLU A 61 25.84 1.90 -11.60
C GLU A 61 25.55 2.11 -10.11
N GLU A 62 25.00 3.28 -9.76
CA GLU A 62 24.65 3.60 -8.38
C GLU A 62 23.45 2.78 -7.90
N ALA A 63 22.46 2.54 -8.76
CA ALA A 63 21.33 1.65 -8.45
C ALA A 63 21.80 0.21 -8.16
N LEU A 64 22.75 -0.31 -8.95
CA LEU A 64 23.36 -1.63 -8.70
C LEU A 64 24.17 -1.66 -7.40
N ARG A 65 24.88 -0.57 -7.09
CA ARG A 65 25.62 -0.41 -5.82
C ARG A 65 24.67 -0.42 -4.62
N LEU A 66 23.58 0.35 -4.69
CA LEU A 66 22.56 0.44 -3.64
C LEU A 66 21.86 -0.91 -3.44
N SER A 67 21.47 -1.58 -4.53
CA SER A 67 20.89 -2.94 -4.45
C SER A 67 21.86 -3.94 -3.80
N SER A 68 23.16 -3.83 -4.09
CA SER A 68 24.18 -4.68 -3.46
C SER A 68 24.35 -4.38 -1.96
N LEU A 69 24.15 -3.14 -1.53
CA LEU A 69 24.18 -2.75 -0.11
C LEU A 69 22.93 -3.23 0.62
N GLU A 70 21.75 -3.06 0.01
CA GLU A 70 20.47 -3.55 0.53
C GLU A 70 20.52 -5.08 0.77
N ASN A 71 21.05 -5.84 -0.19
CA ASN A 71 21.22 -7.30 -0.06
C ASN A 71 22.21 -7.73 1.03
N LYS A 72 23.12 -6.84 1.46
CA LYS A 72 24.06 -7.10 2.56
C LYS A 72 23.49 -6.69 3.92
N ALA A 73 22.49 -5.80 3.92
CA ALA A 73 21.85 -5.26 5.09
C ALA A 73 20.76 -6.21 5.65
N VAL A 74 21.12 -7.48 5.86
CA VAL A 74 20.18 -8.55 6.27
C VAL A 74 19.54 -8.28 7.63
N ASN A 75 20.25 -7.56 8.50
CA ASN A 75 19.79 -7.22 9.85
C ASN A 75 19.03 -5.89 9.90
N ASP A 76 19.08 -5.09 8.84
CA ASP A 76 18.40 -3.79 8.83
C ASP A 76 16.90 -4.03 8.67
N MET A 77 16.12 -3.36 9.51
CA MET A 77 14.67 -3.43 9.48
C MET A 77 14.06 -2.07 9.78
N PHE A 78 12.91 -1.82 9.18
CA PHE A 78 12.06 -0.68 9.49
C PHE A 78 10.96 -1.15 10.43
N VAL A 79 10.90 -0.54 11.60
CA VAL A 79 9.82 -0.70 12.56
C VAL A 79 8.78 0.37 12.29
N ILE A 80 7.52 -0.05 12.10
CA ILE A 80 6.42 0.84 11.75
C ILE A 80 5.29 0.64 12.74
N LEU A 81 4.89 1.75 13.36
CA LEU A 81 3.76 1.86 14.27
C LEU A 81 2.75 2.86 13.69
N SER A 82 1.47 2.69 14.00
CA SER A 82 0.39 3.60 13.63
C SER A 82 -0.46 3.94 14.85
N ASP A 83 -1.07 5.13 14.85
CA ASP A 83 -1.96 5.62 15.92
C ASP A 83 -1.31 5.50 17.32
N VAL A 84 -0.11 6.06 17.51
CA VAL A 84 0.64 6.04 18.78
C VAL A 84 0.23 7.24 19.66
N TRP A 85 -0.49 6.97 20.74
CA TRP A 85 -0.98 7.99 21.68
C TRP A 85 0.03 8.23 22.79
N LEU A 86 0.89 9.25 22.62
CA LEU A 86 1.97 9.58 23.56
C LEU A 86 1.47 10.19 24.89
N ASP A 87 0.19 10.55 24.94
CA ASP A 87 -0.52 11.01 26.14
C ASP A 87 -1.04 9.85 27.01
N SER A 88 -1.04 8.63 26.48
CA SER A 88 -1.38 7.42 27.24
C SER A 88 -0.13 6.82 27.89
N TYR A 89 -0.15 6.74 29.23
CA TYR A 89 0.93 6.09 29.99
C TYR A 89 1.14 4.64 29.56
N GLU A 90 0.04 3.89 29.34
CA GLU A 90 0.08 2.50 28.90
C GLU A 90 0.76 2.36 27.52
N THR A 91 0.43 3.24 26.59
CA THR A 91 1.05 3.26 25.25
C THR A 91 2.53 3.62 25.32
N MET A 92 2.93 4.54 26.21
CA MET A 92 4.33 4.92 26.43
C MET A 92 5.15 3.79 27.07
N GLU A 93 4.57 3.04 28.01
CA GLU A 93 5.21 1.86 28.61
C GLU A 93 5.45 0.77 27.55
N LYS A 94 4.41 0.44 26.77
CA LYS A 94 4.49 -0.50 25.66
C LYS A 94 5.49 -0.06 24.59
N LEU A 95 5.56 1.24 24.28
CA LEU A 95 6.57 1.77 23.35
C LEU A 95 7.99 1.55 23.90
N GLY A 96 8.20 1.71 25.20
CA GLY A 96 9.46 1.35 25.86
C GLY A 96 9.81 -0.12 25.64
N VAL A 97 8.85 -1.03 25.83
CA VAL A 97 9.03 -2.47 25.58
C VAL A 97 9.39 -2.76 24.12
N VAL A 98 8.74 -2.12 23.15
CA VAL A 98 9.09 -2.26 21.72
C VAL A 98 10.54 -1.82 21.47
N LEU A 99 10.96 -0.69 22.06
CA LEU A 99 12.33 -0.19 21.91
C LEU A 99 13.38 -1.08 22.61
N ASP A 100 12.98 -1.76 23.69
CA ASP A 100 13.85 -2.63 24.48
C ASP A 100 13.91 -4.08 23.96
N GLY A 101 12.85 -4.58 23.34
CA GLY A 101 12.67 -5.98 22.98
C GLY A 101 12.23 -6.17 21.53
N TYR A 102 13.18 -6.50 20.64
CA TYR A 102 12.86 -6.93 19.28
C TYR A 102 13.21 -8.41 19.07
N GLU A 103 12.19 -9.28 19.18
CA GLU A 103 12.18 -10.65 18.63
C GLU A 103 10.74 -11.16 18.30
N ARG A 104 10.44 -11.24 16.98
CA ARG A 104 9.45 -12.00 16.13
C ARG A 104 8.06 -12.49 16.62
N CYS A 105 7.04 -12.41 15.71
CA CYS A 105 5.86 -13.33 15.61
C CYS A 105 5.03 -13.24 14.27
N GLU A 106 3.99 -14.08 14.07
CA GLU A 106 3.31 -14.45 12.77
C GLU A 106 1.82 -14.00 12.55
N ILE A 107 1.22 -14.27 11.35
CA ILE A 107 0.11 -13.53 10.63
C ILE A 107 -1.23 -14.30 10.44
N ASN A 108 -2.40 -13.59 10.41
CA ASN A 108 -3.74 -14.06 9.93
C ASN A 108 -4.37 -13.13 8.84
N GLN A 109 -5.46 -13.56 8.13
CA GLN A 109 -6.04 -12.89 6.93
C GLN A 109 -7.43 -12.20 7.11
N SER A 110 -7.60 -10.95 6.60
CA SER A 110 -8.90 -10.21 6.57
C SER A 110 -9.02 -9.07 5.48
N PHE A 111 -10.10 -8.26 5.49
CA PHE A 111 -10.64 -7.31 4.49
C PHE A 111 -9.66 -6.34 3.78
N PHE A 112 -8.50 -6.05 4.38
CA PHE A 112 -7.47 -5.13 3.85
C PHE A 112 -6.97 -5.45 2.42
N PHE A 113 -7.15 -6.70 1.98
CA PHE A 113 -6.82 -7.11 0.59
C PHE A 113 -7.58 -6.31 -0.48
N GLN A 114 -8.86 -6.05 -0.25
CA GLN A 114 -9.70 -5.36 -1.24
C GLN A 114 -9.34 -3.88 -1.35
N LEU A 115 -8.92 -3.26 -0.24
CA LEU A 115 -8.50 -1.86 -0.22
C LEU A 115 -7.22 -1.65 -1.04
N VAL A 116 -6.19 -2.46 -0.80
CA VAL A 116 -4.93 -2.39 -1.55
C VAL A 116 -5.16 -2.65 -3.02
N ALA A 117 -5.99 -3.65 -3.36
CA ALA A 117 -6.35 -3.91 -4.75
C ALA A 117 -6.95 -2.64 -5.41
N THR A 118 -7.87 -1.95 -4.73
CA THR A 118 -8.46 -0.71 -5.26
C THR A 118 -7.42 0.40 -5.45
N ILE A 119 -6.63 0.76 -4.43
CA ILE A 119 -5.68 1.88 -4.56
C ILE A 119 -4.56 1.62 -5.57
N THR A 120 -4.13 0.35 -5.69
CA THR A 120 -3.09 -0.05 -6.64
C THR A 120 -3.59 0.09 -8.07
N HIS A 121 -4.80 -0.43 -8.35
CA HIS A 121 -5.39 -0.29 -9.69
C HIS A 121 -5.79 1.14 -10.05
N GLN A 122 -6.20 1.95 -9.08
CA GLN A 122 -6.49 3.36 -9.31
C GLN A 122 -5.23 4.22 -9.38
N SER A 123 -4.05 3.66 -9.04
CA SER A 123 -2.79 4.39 -8.93
C SER A 123 -2.91 5.67 -8.10
N HIS A 124 -3.75 5.64 -7.06
CA HIS A 124 -4.08 6.80 -6.23
C HIS A 124 -4.44 6.37 -4.81
N LEU A 125 -3.90 7.05 -3.79
CA LEU A 125 -4.15 6.76 -2.37
C LEU A 125 -5.58 7.10 -1.93
N CYS A 126 -6.22 8.06 -2.59
CA CYS A 126 -7.58 8.50 -2.29
C CYS A 126 -8.46 8.47 -3.55
N PRO A 127 -8.89 7.28 -4.02
CA PRO A 127 -9.76 7.16 -5.18
C PRO A 127 -11.23 7.34 -4.74
N LEU A 128 -11.55 8.49 -4.14
CA LEU A 128 -12.86 8.81 -3.59
C LEU A 128 -13.35 10.18 -4.10
N PRO A 129 -14.67 10.43 -4.12
CA PRO A 129 -15.20 11.74 -4.44
C PRO A 129 -14.70 12.82 -3.47
N LEU A 130 -14.43 14.03 -3.98
CA LEU A 130 -14.00 15.17 -3.17
C LEU A 130 -15.02 15.58 -2.10
N THR A 131 -16.29 15.21 -2.29
CA THR A 131 -17.37 15.39 -1.30
C THR A 131 -17.23 14.47 -0.09
N VAL A 132 -16.60 13.31 -0.26
CA VAL A 132 -16.33 12.33 0.80
C VAL A 132 -14.96 12.60 1.43
N GLN A 133 -13.93 12.80 0.59
CA GLN A 133 -12.58 13.07 1.04
C GLN A 133 -11.96 14.23 0.24
N PRO A 134 -11.99 15.46 0.78
CA PRO A 134 -11.42 16.62 0.12
C PRO A 134 -9.91 16.49 -0.07
N ILE A 135 -9.43 16.82 -1.27
CA ILE A 135 -8.01 16.87 -1.62
C ILE A 135 -7.66 18.30 -2.02
N ILE A 136 -6.48 18.78 -1.61
CA ILE A 136 -5.95 20.06 -2.09
C ILE A 136 -5.52 19.86 -3.55
N TRP A 137 -6.26 20.43 -4.49
CA TRP A 137 -6.12 20.14 -5.93
C TRP A 137 -4.68 20.31 -6.47
N ASN A 138 -3.97 21.35 -6.00
CA ASN A 138 -2.60 21.60 -6.43
C ASN A 138 -1.60 20.51 -6.01
N TYR A 139 -1.96 19.67 -5.03
CA TYR A 139 -1.14 18.60 -4.47
C TYR A 139 -1.71 17.20 -4.72
N ASP A 140 -2.70 17.06 -5.61
CA ASP A 140 -3.25 15.76 -6.02
C ASP A 140 -2.16 14.79 -6.51
N HIS A 141 -1.15 15.32 -7.21
CA HIS A 141 -0.02 14.55 -7.70
C HIS A 141 0.79 13.84 -6.59
N CYS A 142 0.77 14.34 -5.35
CA CYS A 142 1.46 13.74 -4.22
C CYS A 142 0.77 12.45 -3.72
N LEU A 143 -0.48 12.22 -4.10
CA LEU A 143 -1.26 11.05 -3.70
C LEU A 143 -1.22 9.93 -4.76
N ARG A 144 -0.48 10.11 -5.85
CA ARG A 144 -0.36 9.15 -6.94
C ARG A 144 0.57 8.00 -6.57
N LEU A 145 0.21 6.81 -7.03
CA LEU A 145 0.97 5.58 -6.89
C LEU A 145 1.51 5.10 -8.26
N TYR A 146 1.86 6.05 -9.12
CA TYR A 146 2.43 5.79 -10.44
C TYR A 146 3.80 6.46 -10.59
N PRO A 147 4.87 5.72 -10.93
CA PRO A 147 4.93 4.26 -11.08
C PRO A 147 4.62 3.52 -9.78
N THR A 148 4.24 2.25 -9.89
CA THR A 148 3.89 1.44 -8.72
C THR A 148 5.09 1.31 -7.76
N PRO A 149 4.90 1.62 -6.45
CA PRO A 149 5.98 1.56 -5.47
C PRO A 149 6.36 0.10 -5.14
N ASP A 150 7.50 -0.11 -4.50
CA ASP A 150 7.91 -1.44 -4.01
C ASP A 150 7.10 -1.87 -2.78
N MET A 151 6.66 -0.88 -2.00
CA MET A 151 5.93 -1.08 -0.76
C MET A 151 4.84 -0.03 -0.61
N ILE A 152 3.68 -0.44 -0.10
CA ILE A 152 2.63 0.46 0.38
C ILE A 152 2.35 0.15 1.85
N VAL A 153 2.49 1.15 2.71
CA VAL A 153 2.10 1.09 4.12
C VAL A 153 0.83 1.89 4.29
N LEU A 154 -0.27 1.23 4.64
CA LEU A 154 -1.53 1.90 4.97
C LEU A 154 -1.69 1.84 6.48
N ALA A 155 -1.23 2.89 7.16
CA ALA A 155 -1.27 3.01 8.61
C ALA A 155 -2.64 3.56 9.06
N ASP A 156 -3.58 2.68 9.40
CA ASP A 156 -4.88 3.05 9.94
C ASP A 156 -5.22 2.27 11.22
N LYS A 157 -6.49 2.33 11.66
CA LYS A 157 -6.99 1.63 12.85
C LYS A 157 -7.58 0.25 12.54
N SER A 158 -7.49 -0.19 11.30
CA SER A 158 -7.98 -1.50 10.88
C SER A 158 -7.05 -2.60 11.39
N GLU A 159 -7.52 -3.84 11.31
CA GLU A 159 -6.76 -5.03 11.68
C GLU A 159 -5.39 -5.09 10.96
N GLN A 160 -4.38 -5.53 11.70
CA GLN A 160 -3.02 -5.67 11.19
C GLN A 160 -2.97 -6.74 10.08
N LYS A 161 -2.31 -6.43 8.96
CA LYS A 161 -2.19 -7.38 7.86
C LYS A 161 -1.01 -7.09 6.95
N ALA A 162 -0.41 -8.13 6.39
CA ALA A 162 0.56 -8.03 5.29
C ALA A 162 0.22 -9.00 4.17
N PHE A 163 0.42 -8.59 2.92
CA PHE A 163 0.40 -9.46 1.76
C PHE A 163 1.17 -8.84 0.59
N LYS A 164 1.51 -9.67 -0.39
CA LYS A 164 2.05 -9.22 -1.66
C LYS A 164 0.93 -9.09 -2.69
N TYR A 165 0.86 -7.96 -3.36
CA TYR A 165 -0.08 -7.70 -4.44
C TYR A 165 0.70 -7.31 -5.69
N THR A 166 0.67 -8.17 -6.72
CA THR A 166 1.33 -7.90 -8.02
C THR A 166 2.77 -7.38 -7.89
N GLY A 167 3.56 -8.00 -7.01
CA GLY A 167 4.96 -7.61 -6.75
C GLY A 167 5.17 -6.50 -5.71
N ILE A 168 4.11 -5.81 -5.29
CA ILE A 168 4.15 -4.77 -4.26
C ILE A 168 3.92 -5.40 -2.88
N THR A 169 4.77 -5.05 -1.91
CA THR A 169 4.57 -5.45 -0.51
C THR A 169 3.62 -4.46 0.17
N CYS A 170 2.43 -4.91 0.53
CA CYS A 170 1.41 -4.05 1.12
C CYS A 170 1.06 -4.52 2.53
N PHE A 171 1.10 -3.61 3.50
CA PHE A 171 0.74 -3.94 4.87
C PHE A 171 0.14 -2.77 5.64
N ASN A 172 -0.63 -3.12 6.67
CA ASN A 172 -1.13 -2.24 7.70
C ASN A 172 -0.53 -2.70 9.03
N PRO A 173 0.19 -1.82 9.76
CA PRO A 173 0.71 -2.14 11.08
C PRO A 173 -0.38 -2.29 12.17
N GLY A 174 -1.61 -1.83 11.94
CA GLY A 174 -2.67 -1.79 12.95
C GLY A 174 -2.53 -0.63 13.93
N SER A 175 -3.47 -0.49 14.87
CA SER A 175 -3.43 0.59 15.87
C SER A 175 -2.57 0.18 17.07
N PHE A 176 -1.46 0.90 17.30
CA PHE A 176 -0.59 0.63 18.45
C PHE A 176 -1.26 1.02 19.77
N ALA A 177 -2.00 2.14 19.81
CA ALA A 177 -2.69 2.57 21.02
C ALA A 177 -3.79 1.59 21.47
N ASN A 178 -4.54 1.00 20.52
CA ASN A 178 -5.65 0.12 20.86
C ASN A 178 -5.23 -1.34 21.01
N ASP A 179 -4.45 -1.86 20.05
CA ASP A 179 -4.16 -3.29 19.95
C ASP A 179 -2.71 -3.62 20.30
N SER A 180 -1.87 -2.61 20.56
CA SER A 180 -0.43 -2.78 20.82
C SER A 180 0.30 -3.51 19.69
N THR A 181 -0.21 -3.32 18.46
CA THR A 181 0.29 -3.95 17.22
C THR A 181 1.29 -3.05 16.49
N PHE A 182 2.31 -3.67 15.89
CA PHE A 182 3.32 -3.01 15.07
C PHE A 182 3.88 -3.97 14.03
N ALA A 183 4.43 -3.43 12.93
CA ALA A 183 5.03 -4.23 11.86
C ALA A 183 6.52 -3.94 11.72
N ALA A 184 7.32 -4.98 11.47
CA ALA A 184 8.72 -4.88 11.11
C ALA A 184 8.90 -5.29 9.65
N TYR A 185 9.48 -4.42 8.83
CA TYR A 185 9.79 -4.71 7.44
C TYR A 185 11.29 -4.84 7.22
N ARG A 186 11.71 -5.89 6.52
CA ARG A 186 13.11 -6.12 6.15
C ARG A 186 13.31 -5.77 4.67
N PRO A 187 14.07 -4.71 4.33
CA PRO A 187 14.30 -4.32 2.94
C PRO A 187 14.96 -5.42 2.12
N CYS A 188 16.00 -6.04 2.70
CA CYS A 188 16.79 -7.09 2.05
C CYS A 188 15.93 -8.27 1.54
N THR A 189 14.94 -8.73 2.33
CA THR A 189 14.06 -9.86 1.95
C THR A 189 12.70 -9.41 1.41
N LYS A 190 12.39 -8.12 1.54
CA LYS A 190 11.06 -7.53 1.31
C LYS A 190 9.95 -8.24 2.08
N GLU A 191 10.27 -8.78 3.26
CA GLU A 191 9.33 -9.47 4.14
C GLU A 191 8.82 -8.54 5.23
N VAL A 192 7.58 -8.79 5.65
CA VAL A 192 6.91 -8.06 6.73
C VAL A 192 6.61 -9.06 7.84
N GLU A 193 7.13 -8.78 9.02
CA GLU A 193 6.83 -9.47 10.27
C GLU A 193 5.80 -8.64 11.03
N LEU A 194 4.68 -9.25 11.40
CA LEU A 194 3.59 -8.59 12.13
C LEU A 194 3.72 -8.98 13.60
N SER A 195 3.56 -8.04 14.51
CA SER A 195 3.79 -8.29 15.93
C SER A 195 2.78 -7.52 16.78
N ALA A 196 2.49 -8.10 17.95
CA ALA A 196 1.63 -7.52 18.96
C ALA A 196 2.27 -7.73 20.33
N LEU A 197 2.21 -6.72 21.19
CA LEU A 197 2.59 -6.88 22.59
C LEU A 197 1.43 -7.52 23.36
N GLU A 198 1.71 -8.61 24.07
CA GLU A 198 0.74 -9.18 25.02
C GLU A 198 0.52 -8.19 26.18
N SER A 199 -0.75 -8.05 26.59
CA SER A 199 -1.21 -7.20 27.68
C SER A 199 -0.84 -7.74 29.06
#